data_AF-A0A961PBT2-F1
#
_entry.id   AF-A0A961PBT2-F1
#
_cell.length_a   1.000
_cell.length_b   1.000
_cell.length_c   1.000
_cell.angle_alpha   90.00
_cell.angle_beta   90.00
_cell.angle_gamma   90.00
#
_symmetry.space_group_name_H-M   'P 1'
#
loop_
_entity.id
_entity.type
_entity.pdbx_description
1 polymer ?
#
loop_
_entity_poly.entity_id
_entity_poly.type
_entity_poly.pdbx_seq_one_letter_code
_entity_poly.pdbx_strand_id
1 'polypeptide(L)' 'ELNRQGKTFLVIEHDMDFVMRHCTPVIVLVDGRVVFEGTPEQAQANPVLLDAYLGAKADA' A
#
# COMPACT_ATOMS: atom_id res chain seq x y z
N GLU A 1 2.66 4.44 18.81
CA GLU A 1 3.57 4.31 19.96
C GLU A 1 4.44 3.06 19.89
N LEU A 2 3.89 1.85 19.77
CA LEU A 2 4.67 0.60 19.68
C LEU A 2 5.74 0.59 18.59
N ASN A 3 5.45 1.11 17.40
CA ASN A 3 6.44 1.21 16.33
C ASN A 3 7.60 2.16 16.69
N ARG A 4 7.31 3.29 17.35
CA ARG A 4 8.34 4.22 17.87
C ARG A 4 9.21 3.61 18.97
N GLN A 5 8.71 2.56 19.64
CA GLN A 5 9.45 1.77 20.62
C GLN A 5 10.32 0.67 19.98
N GLY A 6 10.45 0.66 18.66
CA GLY A 6 11.33 -0.27 17.93
C GLY A 6 10.68 -1.60 17.54
N LYS A 7 9.35 -1.74 17.67
CA LYS A 7 8.64 -2.92 17.16
C LYS A 7 8.35 -2.77 15.67
N THR A 8 8.77 -3.76 14.88
CA THR A 8 8.44 -3.86 13.46
C THR A 8 7.07 -4.49 13.28
N PHE A 9 6.26 -3.93 12.38
CA PHE A 9 4.95 -4.44 12.02
C PHE A 9 4.92 -4.80 10.55
N LEU A 10 4.28 -5.92 10.24
CA LEU A 10 3.82 -6.26 8.89
C LEU A 10 2.31 -6.15 8.90
N VAL A 11 1.77 -5.33 7.99
CA VAL A 11 0.33 -5.13 7.84
C VAL A 11 -0.07 -5.49 6.41
N ILE A 12 -1.14 -6.25 6.28
CA ILE A 12 -1.75 -6.63 4.99
C ILE A 12 -3.17 -6.09 5.03
N GLU A 13 -3.45 -5.08 4.21
CA GLU A 13 -4.73 -4.37 4.21
C GLU A 13 -5.14 -3.96 2.79
N HIS A 14 -6.45 -3.76 2.61
CA HIS A 14 -7.04 -3.20 1.40
C HIS A 14 -7.46 -1.73 1.57
N ASP A 15 -7.53 -1.24 2.81
CA ASP A 15 -7.77 0.17 3.11
C ASP A 15 -6.49 0.98 2.85
N MET A 16 -6.50 1.74 1.76
CA MET A 16 -5.36 2.55 1.37
C MET A 16 -5.17 3.78 2.25
N ASP A 17 -6.23 4.36 2.81
CA ASP A 17 -6.07 5.49 3.73
C ASP A 17 -5.33 5.06 5.01
N PHE A 18 -5.59 3.83 5.48
CA PHE A 18 -4.84 3.25 6.58
C PHE A 18 -3.37 3.06 6.23
N VAL A 19 -3.07 2.38 5.11
CA VAL A 19 -1.70 2.07 4.69
C VAL A 19 -0.90 3.36 4.51
N MET A 20 -1.48 4.36 3.85
CA MET A 20 -0.77 5.61 3.54
C MET A 20 -0.42 6.42 4.80
N ARG A 21 -1.18 6.25 5.88
CA ARG A 21 -0.94 6.97 7.15
C ARG A 21 -0.01 6.23 8.11
N HIS A 22 0.07 4.91 8.03
CA HIS A 22 0.69 4.10 9.09
C HIS A 22 1.81 3.17 8.60
N CYS A 23 1.95 2.94 7.30
CA CYS A 23 2.89 1.98 6.75
C CYS A 23 4.00 2.68 5.97
N THR A 24 5.25 2.36 6.31
CA THR A 24 6.42 2.73 5.53
C THR A 24 7.50 1.68 5.78
N PRO A 25 8.05 1.04 4.73
CA PRO A 25 7.67 1.16 3.31
C PRO A 25 6.33 0.47 2.97
N VAL A 26 5.86 0.64 1.73
CA VAL A 26 4.68 -0.02 1.13
C VAL A 26 5.13 -0.96 0.02
N ILE A 27 4.59 -2.18 0.01
CA ILE A 27 4.81 -3.19 -1.02
C ILE A 27 3.44 -3.58 -1.59
N VAL A 28 3.29 -3.59 -2.92
CA VAL A 28 2.08 -4.06 -3.58
C VAL A 28 2.36 -5.32 -4.37
N LEU A 29 1.48 -6.30 -4.17
CA LEU A 29 1.49 -7.59 -4.84
C LEU A 29 0.28 -7.69 -5.77
N VAL A 30 0.50 -8.07 -7.03
CA VAL A 30 -0.54 -8.42 -8.00
C VAL A 30 -0.17 -9.75 -8.62
N ASP A 31 -1.12 -10.70 -8.67
CA ASP A 31 -0.92 -12.03 -9.24
C ASP A 31 0.35 -12.76 -8.75
N GLY A 32 0.64 -12.64 -7.44
CA GLY A 32 1.79 -13.27 -6.82
C GLY A 32 3.14 -12.61 -7.16
N ARG A 33 3.15 -11.43 -7.77
CA ARG A 33 4.35 -10.67 -8.12
C ARG A 33 4.36 -9.29 -7.48
N VAL A 34 5.53 -8.87 -7.00
CA VAL A 34 5.72 -7.50 -6.51
C VAL A 34 5.69 -6.56 -7.72
N VAL A 35 4.73 -5.64 -7.71
CA VAL A 35 4.57 -4.64 -8.78
C VAL A 35 5.02 -3.25 -8.35
N PHE A 36 5.13 -3.02 -7.04
CA PHE A 36 5.61 -1.78 -6.47
C PHE A 36 6.23 -2.01 -5.09
N GLU A 37 7.31 -1.28 -4.81
CA GLU A 37 7.90 -1.14 -3.49
C GLU A 37 8.41 0.31 -3.35
N GLY A 38 8.01 0.99 -2.28
CA GLY A 38 8.37 2.40 -2.09
C GLY A 38 7.63 3.07 -0.94
N THR A 39 7.63 4.39 -0.91
CA THR A 39 6.87 5.16 0.08
C THR A 39 5.38 5.25 -0.29
N PRO A 40 4.49 5.54 0.68
CA PRO A 40 3.10 5.90 0.42
C PRO A 40 2.91 6.92 -0.71
N GLU A 41 3.72 7.98 -0.73
CA GLU A 41 3.62 9.06 -1.72
C GLU A 41 3.97 8.56 -3.13
N GLN A 42 5.01 7.72 -3.23
CA GLN A 42 5.38 7.08 -4.49
C GLN A 42 4.30 6.11 -4.97
N ALA A 43 3.62 5.42 -4.03
CA ALA A 43 2.53 4.51 -4.35
C ALA A 43 1.32 5.27 -4.94
N GLN A 44 0.95 6.40 -4.34
CA GLN A 44 -0.15 7.25 -4.83
C GLN A 44 0.12 7.85 -6.21
N ALA A 45 1.39 8.15 -6.51
CA ALA A 45 1.80 8.65 -7.81
C ALA A 45 1.99 7.54 -8.86
N ASN A 46 1.85 6.26 -8.50
CA ASN A 46 2.09 5.14 -9.40
C ASN A 46 0.84 4.86 -10.28
N PRO A 47 0.92 5.07 -11.61
CA PRO A 47 -0.21 4.85 -12.51
C PRO A 47 -0.74 3.41 -12.50
N VAL A 48 0.15 2.43 -12.36
CA VAL A 48 -0.22 1.00 -12.34
C VAL A 48 -1.06 0.69 -11.10
N LEU A 49 -0.76 1.32 -9.96
CA LEU A 49 -1.54 1.17 -8.75
C LEU A 49 -2.87 1.92 -8.82
N LEU A 50 -2.88 3.12 -9.41
CA LEU A 50 -4.11 3.87 -9.62
C LEU A 50 -5.11 3.06 -10.47
N ASP A 51 -4.66 2.46 -11.56
CA ASP A 51 -5.53 1.63 -12.41
C ASP A 51 -6.01 0.37 -11.68
N ALA A 52 -5.13 -0.32 -10.94
CA ALA A 52 -5.48 -1.54 -10.20
C ALA A 52 -6.48 -1.28 -9.05
N TYR A 53 -6.32 -0.17 -8.31
CA TYR A 53 -7.16 0.14 -7.14
C TYR A 53 -8.41 0.97 -7.47
N LEU A 54 -8.38 1.84 -8.49
CA LEU A 54 -9.57 2.60 -8.94
C LEU A 54 -10.46 1.76 -9.87
N GLY A 55 -9.87 0.89 -10.70
CA GLY A 55 -10.62 -0.08 -11.50
C GLY A 55 -11.45 -1.03 -10.64
N ALA A 56 -10.87 -1.51 -9.53
CA ALA A 56 -11.58 -2.39 -8.58
C ALA A 56 -12.72 -1.71 -7.80
N LYS A 57 -12.72 -0.37 -7.72
CA LYS A 57 -13.78 0.40 -7.02
C LYS A 57 -14.92 0.82 -7.95
N ALA A 58 -14.70 0.79 -9.27
CA ALA A 58 -15.69 1.15 -10.28
C ALA A 58 -16.64 -0.01 -10.66
N ASP A 59 -16.26 -1.25 -10.33
CA ASP A 59 -17.05 -2.47 -10.57
C ASP A 59 -17.80 -2.96 -9.30
N ALA A 60 -18.46 -2.03 -8.57
CA ALA A 60 -19.31 -2.34 -7.41
C ALA A 60 -20.72 -1.73 -7.55
#